data_AF-A0A931ZAZ4-F1
#
_entry.id   AF-A0A931ZAZ4-F1
#
_cell.length_a   1.000
_cell.length_b   1.000
_cell.length_c   1.000
_cell.angle_alpha   90.00
_cell.angle_beta   90.00
_cell.angle_gamma   90.00
#
_symmetry.space_group_name_H-M   'P 1'
#
loop_
_entity.id
_entity.type
_entity.pdbx_description
1 polymer ?
#
loop_
_entity_poly.entity_id
_entity_poly.type
_entity_poly.pdbx_seq_one_letter_code
_entity_poly.pdbx_strand_id
1 'polypeptide(L)'
;MSYLETVLTYDRPSEAEVDKAFLESHGIVVFLLNANTARNELGAPFFIRLQVMAEDRERATEILRQANPSRFGSAARVAEIDRQIKHSALWFVLAALPAGFIAYWLIPEPGWKEQIRFDEHQPYDVRPIASAAAAFLAGLIALWLNRRSSGGPAASIAQHSDRPSGGGA
;
A
#
# COMPACT_ATOMS: atom_id res chain seq x y z
N MET A 1 32.27 12.55 -7.89
CA MET A 1 32.00 11.38 -7.03
C MET A 1 30.83 10.66 -7.67
N SER A 2 31.04 9.47 -8.23
CA SER A 2 29.96 8.69 -8.85
C SER A 2 29.17 8.03 -7.71
N TYR A 3 27.89 8.38 -7.60
CA TYR A 3 26.98 7.84 -6.61
C TYR A 3 26.17 6.72 -7.27
N LEU A 4 26.02 5.60 -6.57
CA LEU A 4 25.13 4.53 -6.99
C LEU A 4 23.68 4.94 -6.74
N GLU A 5 22.85 4.88 -7.78
CA GLU A 5 21.43 5.21 -7.70
C GLU A 5 20.57 3.96 -7.94
N THR A 6 19.45 3.88 -7.21
CA THR A 6 18.54 2.74 -7.32
C THR A 6 17.57 2.94 -8.48
N VAL A 7 17.47 1.95 -9.36
CA VAL A 7 16.56 1.94 -10.52
C VAL A 7 15.26 1.22 -10.17
N LEU A 8 15.37 0.01 -9.62
CA LEU A 8 14.24 -0.83 -9.24
C LEU A 8 14.52 -1.56 -7.92
N THR A 9 13.45 -1.97 -7.26
CA THR A 9 13.50 -2.79 -6.05
C THR A 9 12.71 -4.07 -6.28
N TYR A 10 13.26 -5.20 -5.87
CA TYR A 10 12.71 -6.54 -6.09
C TYR A 10 12.49 -7.27 -4.79
N ASP A 11 11.40 -8.02 -4.69
CA ASP A 11 11.14 -8.94 -3.58
C ASP A 11 11.78 -10.33 -3.82
N ARG A 12 12.13 -10.64 -5.08
CA ARG A 12 12.70 -11.94 -5.48
C ARG A 12 14.10 -11.80 -6.06
N PRO A 13 15.10 -12.55 -5.53
CA PRO A 13 16.46 -12.57 -6.07
C PRO A 13 16.54 -12.95 -7.54
N SER A 14 15.76 -13.95 -7.96
CA SER A 14 15.79 -14.43 -9.34
C SER A 14 15.39 -13.35 -10.35
N GLU A 15 14.45 -12.48 -10.00
CA GLU A 15 14.02 -11.40 -10.90
C GLU A 15 15.06 -10.29 -10.98
N ALA A 16 15.73 -9.97 -9.87
CA ALA A 16 16.81 -8.99 -9.83
C ALA A 16 18.03 -9.44 -10.67
N GLU A 17 18.39 -10.73 -10.64
CA GLU A 17 19.51 -11.28 -11.42
C GLU A 17 19.22 -11.28 -12.93
N VAL A 18 17.96 -11.53 -13.34
CA VAL A 18 17.57 -11.45 -14.76
C VAL A 18 17.74 -10.03 -15.29
N ASP A 19 17.25 -9.03 -14.56
CA ASP A 19 17.31 -7.64 -15.00
C ASP A 19 18.73 -7.07 -14.90
N LYS A 20 19.53 -7.57 -13.94
CA LYS A 20 20.98 -7.32 -13.88
C LYS A 20 21.66 -7.83 -15.14
N ALA A 21 21.52 -9.11 -15.47
CA ALA A 21 22.16 -9.71 -16.64
C ALA A 21 21.72 -9.02 -17.94
N PHE A 22 20.45 -8.61 -18.02
CA PHE A 22 19.91 -7.86 -19.14
C PHE A 22 20.54 -6.47 -19.28
N LEU A 23 20.70 -5.71 -18.20
CA LEU A 23 21.36 -4.41 -18.24
C LEU A 23 22.87 -4.52 -18.52
N GLU A 24 23.52 -5.53 -17.97
CA GLU A 24 24.94 -5.82 -18.23
C GLU A 24 25.17 -6.17 -19.70
N SER A 25 24.23 -6.86 -20.36
CA SER A 25 24.31 -7.12 -21.81
C SER A 25 24.19 -5.85 -22.66
N HIS A 26 23.67 -4.75 -22.10
CA HIS A 26 23.62 -3.42 -22.73
C HIS A 26 24.82 -2.53 -22.37
N GLY A 27 25.82 -3.10 -21.68
CA GLY A 27 27.04 -2.42 -21.28
C GLY A 27 26.88 -1.52 -20.04
N ILE A 28 25.83 -1.71 -19.25
CA ILE A 28 25.61 -0.96 -18.01
C ILE A 28 26.09 -1.79 -16.83
N VAL A 29 26.94 -1.21 -15.98
CA VAL A 29 27.41 -1.90 -14.77
C VAL A 29 26.35 -1.81 -13.68
N VAL A 30 25.94 -2.96 -13.16
CA VAL A 30 24.84 -3.07 -12.19
C VAL A 30 25.32 -3.70 -10.89
N PHE A 31 24.87 -3.13 -9.78
CA PHE A 31 25.12 -3.63 -8.43
C PHE A 31 23.79 -4.02 -7.79
N LEU A 32 23.73 -5.22 -7.20
CA LEU A 32 22.59 -5.65 -6.40
C LEU A 32 22.90 -5.45 -4.93
N LEU A 33 22.20 -4.52 -4.30
CA LEU A 33 22.29 -4.30 -2.87
C LEU A 33 21.17 -5.05 -2.18
N ASN A 34 21.54 -6.07 -1.41
CA ASN A 34 20.63 -6.70 -0.48
C ASN A 34 20.48 -5.80 0.76
N ALA A 35 19.32 -5.17 0.92
CA ALA A 35 19.10 -4.18 1.98
C ALA A 35 18.77 -4.82 3.35
N ASN A 36 19.16 -6.08 3.56
CA ASN A 36 18.86 -6.81 4.77
C ASN A 36 20.04 -6.76 5.75
N THR A 37 19.96 -5.89 6.75
CA THR A 37 21.03 -5.74 7.76
C THR A 37 20.88 -6.67 8.96
N ALA A 38 19.78 -7.41 9.11
CA ALA A 38 19.64 -8.30 10.25
C ALA A 38 18.70 -9.48 9.96
N ARG A 39 19.20 -10.68 10.28
CA ARG A 39 18.51 -11.97 10.21
C ARG A 39 17.43 -12.02 11.31
N ASN A 40 16.39 -11.23 11.13
CA ASN A 40 15.35 -11.08 12.14
C ASN A 40 14.33 -12.20 11.95
N GLU A 41 14.17 -13.03 12.98
CA GLU A 41 13.22 -14.16 13.05
C GLU A 41 11.74 -13.74 12.89
N LEU A 42 11.48 -12.44 12.73
CA LEU A 42 10.16 -11.81 12.56
C LEU A 42 9.84 -11.38 11.12
N GLY A 43 10.67 -11.73 10.13
CA GLY A 43 10.28 -11.64 8.71
C GLY A 43 10.17 -10.21 8.16
N ALA A 44 11.22 -9.40 8.28
CA ALA A 44 11.29 -8.13 7.54
C ALA A 44 11.19 -8.40 6.02
N PRO A 45 10.51 -7.53 5.24
CA PRO A 45 10.38 -7.72 3.81
C PRO A 45 11.77 -7.75 3.17
N PHE A 46 12.10 -8.88 2.55
CA PHE A 46 13.37 -9.07 1.86
C PHE A 46 13.28 -8.33 0.54
N PHE A 47 13.98 -7.20 0.41
CA PHE A 47 14.04 -6.46 -0.84
C PHE A 47 15.47 -6.21 -1.30
N ILE A 48 15.64 -6.31 -2.62
CA ILE A 48 16.92 -6.18 -3.31
C ILE A 48 16.83 -4.93 -4.17
N ARG A 49 17.79 -4.03 -4.01
CA ARG A 49 17.87 -2.80 -4.80
C ARG A 49 18.82 -3.05 -5.96
N LEU A 50 18.33 -2.83 -7.18
CA LEU A 50 19.16 -2.81 -8.38
C LEU A 50 19.69 -1.39 -8.56
N GLN A 51 21.01 -1.24 -8.46
CA GLN A 51 21.70 0.04 -8.45
C GLN A 51 22.65 0.14 -9.64
N VAL A 52 22.73 1.33 -10.21
CA VAL A 52 23.64 1.66 -11.32
C VAL A 52 24.36 2.96 -10.99
N MET A 53 25.40 3.29 -11.75
CA MET A 53 26.02 4.60 -11.64
C MET A 53 25.01 5.70 -12.01
N ALA A 54 25.04 6.85 -11.34
CA ALA A 54 24.11 7.96 -11.57
C ALA A 54 24.02 8.35 -13.06
N GLU A 55 25.15 8.29 -13.78
CA GLU A 55 25.24 8.61 -15.21
C GLU A 55 24.44 7.64 -16.09
N ASP A 56 24.27 6.40 -15.67
CA ASP A 56 23.57 5.34 -16.41
C ASP A 56 22.12 5.17 -15.97
N ARG A 57 21.66 5.88 -14.93
CA ARG A 57 20.32 5.68 -14.35
C ARG A 57 19.20 5.88 -15.37
N GLU A 58 19.20 6.99 -16.10
CA GLU A 58 18.12 7.30 -17.05
C GLU A 58 18.08 6.27 -18.18
N ARG A 59 19.25 5.92 -18.69
CA ARG A 59 19.41 4.91 -19.74
C ARG A 59 18.95 3.53 -19.29
N ALA A 60 19.36 3.10 -18.10
CA ALA A 60 18.95 1.82 -17.51
C ALA A 60 17.43 1.76 -17.29
N THR A 61 16.85 2.85 -16.79
CA THR A 61 15.41 2.98 -16.56
C THR A 61 14.63 2.84 -17.87
N GLU A 62 15.09 3.52 -18.93
CA GLU A 62 14.41 3.49 -20.23
C GLU A 62 14.48 2.10 -20.88
N ILE A 63 15.66 1.47 -20.88
CA ILE A 63 15.86 0.10 -21.39
C ILE A 63 14.92 -0.90 -20.68
N LEU A 64 14.88 -0.85 -19.34
CA LEU A 64 14.03 -1.74 -18.57
C LEU A 64 12.54 -1.43 -18.77
N ARG A 65 12.16 -0.15 -18.92
CA ARG A 65 10.77 0.26 -19.19
C ARG A 65 10.29 -0.25 -20.55
N GLN A 66 11.13 -0.23 -21.57
CA GLN A 66 10.82 -0.75 -22.89
C GLN A 66 10.68 -2.29 -22.87
N ALA A 67 11.57 -2.98 -22.15
CA ALA A 67 11.55 -4.44 -22.05
C ALA A 67 10.37 -4.96 -21.21
N ASN A 68 10.06 -4.29 -20.10
CA ASN A 68 8.97 -4.70 -19.21
C ASN A 68 8.24 -3.50 -18.58
N PRO A 69 7.31 -2.87 -19.33
CA PRO A 69 6.60 -1.68 -18.86
C PRO A 69 5.69 -1.95 -17.64
N SER A 70 5.31 -3.21 -17.41
CA SER A 70 4.46 -3.58 -16.26
C SER A 70 5.15 -3.36 -14.90
N ARG A 71 6.50 -3.40 -14.87
CA ARG A 71 7.31 -3.28 -13.64
C ARG A 71 7.49 -1.84 -13.16
N PHE A 72 7.41 -0.85 -14.05
CA PHE A 72 7.57 0.57 -13.70
C PHE A 72 6.27 1.23 -13.22
N GLY A 73 5.22 0.42 -13.00
CA GLY A 73 3.88 0.90 -12.73
C GLY A 73 3.29 1.53 -13.99
N SER A 74 2.27 0.91 -14.57
CA SER A 74 1.54 1.59 -15.65
C SER A 74 0.80 2.80 -15.05
N ALA A 75 0.76 3.92 -15.78
CA ALA A 75 -0.06 5.07 -15.38
C ALA A 75 -1.53 4.64 -15.13
N ALA A 76 -2.00 3.64 -15.87
CA ALA A 76 -3.29 3.00 -15.66
C ALA A 76 -3.43 2.30 -14.29
N ARG A 77 -2.39 1.60 -13.81
CA ARG A 77 -2.38 0.95 -12.49
C ARG A 77 -2.37 1.99 -11.37
N VAL A 78 -1.61 3.07 -11.53
CA VAL A 78 -1.58 4.18 -10.58
C VAL A 78 -2.95 4.88 -10.55
N ALA A 79 -3.56 5.13 -11.71
CA ALA A 79 -4.89 5.72 -11.81
C ALA A 79 -5.97 4.83 -11.18
N GLU A 80 -5.87 3.51 -11.31
CA GLU A 80 -6.80 2.58 -10.66
C GLU A 80 -6.61 2.56 -9.14
N ILE A 81 -5.37 2.58 -8.64
CA ILE A 81 -5.09 2.71 -7.20
C ILE A 81 -5.63 4.04 -6.66
N ASP A 82 -5.38 5.14 -7.37
CA ASP A 82 -5.89 6.46 -7.00
C ASP A 82 -7.43 6.49 -6.98
N ARG A 83 -8.09 5.87 -7.97
CA ARG A 83 -9.55 5.72 -8.00
C ARG A 83 -10.06 4.95 -6.79
N GLN A 84 -9.40 3.85 -6.42
CA GLN A 84 -9.77 3.05 -5.24
C GLN A 84 -9.56 3.80 -3.93
N ILE A 85 -8.48 4.56 -3.80
CA ILE A 85 -8.21 5.41 -2.63
C ILE A 85 -9.25 6.52 -2.52
N LYS A 86 -9.53 7.25 -3.62
CA LYS A 86 -10.54 8.31 -3.65
C LYS A 86 -11.93 7.81 -3.29
N HIS A 87 -12.33 6.67 -3.85
CA HIS A 87 -13.62 6.07 -3.55
C HIS A 87 -13.69 5.63 -2.07
N SER A 88 -12.63 5.04 -1.54
CA SER A 88 -12.54 4.65 -0.12
C SER A 88 -12.58 5.85 0.83
N ALA A 89 -11.85 6.91 0.50
CA ALA A 89 -11.84 8.16 1.28
C ALA A 89 -13.21 8.83 1.27
N LEU A 90 -13.90 8.83 0.12
CA LEU A 90 -15.25 9.38 0.00
C LEU A 90 -16.22 8.66 0.95
N TRP A 91 -16.25 7.33 0.94
CA TRP A 91 -17.12 6.55 1.83
C TRP A 91 -16.79 6.74 3.30
N PHE A 92 -15.50 6.85 3.64
CA PHE A 92 -15.07 7.14 5.00
C PHE A 92 -15.60 8.49 5.47
N VAL A 93 -15.40 9.56 4.69
CA VAL A 93 -15.86 10.91 5.04
C VAL A 93 -17.38 10.98 5.12
N LEU A 94 -18.07 10.36 4.15
CA LEU A 94 -19.52 10.37 4.06
C LEU A 94 -20.19 9.64 5.24
N ALA A 95 -19.54 8.63 5.83
CA ALA A 95 -20.01 7.97 7.04
C ALA A 95 -19.56 8.68 8.33
N ALA A 96 -18.32 9.19 8.37
CA ALA A 96 -17.74 9.79 9.57
C ALA A 96 -18.40 11.11 9.96
N LEU A 97 -18.70 11.99 8.99
CA LEU A 97 -19.33 13.30 9.26
C LEU A 97 -20.70 13.20 9.94
N PRO A 98 -21.69 12.46 9.39
CA PRO A 98 -22.99 12.33 10.05
C PRO A 98 -22.90 11.57 11.36
N ALA A 99 -22.04 10.54 11.48
CA ALA A 99 -21.86 9.81 12.73
C ALA A 99 -21.29 10.69 13.84
N GLY A 100 -20.28 11.52 13.55
CA GLY A 100 -19.72 12.48 14.50
C GLY A 100 -20.73 13.53 14.92
N PHE A 101 -21.52 14.04 13.97
CA PHE A 101 -22.57 15.03 14.24
C PHE A 101 -23.69 14.46 15.14
N ILE A 102 -24.17 13.25 14.83
CA ILE A 102 -25.19 12.55 15.63
C ILE A 102 -24.64 12.22 17.02
N ALA A 103 -23.42 11.69 17.12
CA ALA A 103 -22.79 11.34 18.39
C ALA A 103 -22.64 12.56 19.30
N TYR A 104 -22.18 13.70 18.76
CA TYR A 104 -22.04 14.94 19.53
C TYR A 104 -23.35 15.38 20.19
N TRP A 105 -24.48 15.22 19.50
CA TRP A 105 -25.81 15.56 20.01
C TRP A 105 -26.39 14.52 20.98
N LEU A 106 -26.08 13.24 20.79
CA LEU A 106 -26.60 12.15 21.61
C LEU A 106 -25.81 11.91 22.89
N ILE A 107 -24.57 12.40 23.00
CA ILE A 107 -23.79 12.26 24.24
C ILE A 107 -24.37 13.20 25.31
N PRO A 108 -25.10 12.66 26.32
CA PRO A 108 -25.62 13.48 27.41
C PRO A 108 -24.45 14.20 28.10
N GLU A 109 -24.70 15.38 28.69
CA GLU A 109 -23.66 16.02 29.49
C GLU A 109 -23.21 15.02 30.55
N PRO A 110 -21.91 14.71 30.63
CA PRO A 110 -21.45 13.84 31.70
C PRO A 110 -21.77 14.54 33.02
N GLY A 111 -22.71 13.98 33.79
CA GLY A 111 -23.08 14.43 35.14
C GLY A 111 -21.96 14.30 36.18
N TRP A 112 -20.72 14.07 35.73
CA TRP A 112 -19.52 13.87 36.52
C TRP A 112 -18.74 15.18 36.73
N LYS A 113 -19.31 16.33 36.30
CA LYS A 113 -18.79 17.68 36.58
C LYS A 113 -18.56 17.94 38.08
N GLU A 114 -19.10 17.10 38.97
CA GLU A 114 -19.00 17.26 40.42
C GLU A 114 -17.87 16.45 41.11
N GLN A 115 -17.26 15.44 40.47
CA GLN A 115 -16.33 14.52 41.17
C GLN A 115 -14.85 14.59 40.78
N ILE A 116 -14.47 15.30 39.72
CA ILE A 116 -13.04 15.50 39.39
C ILE A 116 -12.64 16.94 39.76
N ARG A 117 -12.69 17.25 41.06
CA ARG A 117 -12.06 18.45 41.63
C ARG A 117 -10.66 18.07 42.11
N PHE A 118 -9.81 17.64 41.18
CA PHE A 118 -8.37 17.51 41.40
C PHE A 118 -7.68 18.58 40.54
N ASP A 119 -7.05 19.53 41.23
CA ASP A 119 -6.14 20.58 40.73
C ASP A 119 -6.48 21.30 39.42
N GLU A 120 -6.94 22.54 39.57
CA GLU A 120 -6.61 23.76 38.79
C GLU A 120 -6.39 23.68 37.27
N HIS A 121 -6.94 22.71 36.56
CA HIS A 121 -7.01 22.66 35.10
C HIS A 121 -8.46 22.54 34.64
N GLN A 122 -8.82 23.37 33.66
CA GLN A 122 -10.19 23.60 33.19
C GLN A 122 -10.99 22.30 32.98
N PRO A 123 -12.31 22.29 33.27
CA PRO A 123 -13.14 21.12 33.01
C PRO A 123 -13.07 20.73 31.54
N TYR A 124 -12.45 19.59 31.26
CA TYR A 124 -12.27 19.10 29.90
C TYR A 124 -13.61 18.55 29.39
N ASP A 125 -14.17 19.17 28.35
CA ASP A 125 -15.34 18.63 27.69
C ASP A 125 -14.93 17.37 26.89
N VAL A 126 -15.45 16.21 27.29
CA VAL A 126 -15.14 14.92 26.67
C VAL A 126 -16.01 14.62 25.45
N ARG A 127 -17.06 15.41 25.20
CA ARG A 127 -17.93 15.30 24.02
C ARG A 127 -17.16 15.33 22.70
N PRO A 128 -16.21 16.25 22.45
CA PRO A 128 -15.42 16.26 21.22
C PRO A 128 -14.57 14.99 21.05
N ILE A 129 -14.04 14.41 22.14
CA ILE A 129 -13.25 13.16 22.06
C ILE A 129 -14.16 11.98 21.69
N ALA A 130 -15.30 11.87 22.38
CA ALA A 130 -16.24 10.78 22.14
C ALA A 130 -16.92 10.88 20.76
N SER A 131 -17.23 12.08 20.28
CA SER A 131 -17.77 12.28 18.92
C SER A 131 -16.74 11.97 17.83
N ALA A 132 -15.46 12.32 18.05
CA ALA A 132 -14.38 11.97 17.13
C ALA A 132 -14.16 10.45 17.06
N ALA A 133 -14.21 9.75 18.21
CA ALA A 133 -14.10 8.30 18.25
C ALA A 133 -15.27 7.60 17.51
N ALA A 134 -16.50 8.10 17.68
CA ALA A 134 -17.67 7.59 16.97
C ALA A 134 -17.58 7.83 15.45
N ALA A 135 -17.16 9.02 15.02
CA ALA A 135 -16.93 9.35 13.61
C ALA A 135 -15.89 8.42 12.98
N PHE A 136 -14.78 8.19 13.68
CA PHE A 136 -13.71 7.32 13.21
C PHE A 136 -14.16 5.86 13.06
N LEU A 137 -14.87 5.32 14.06
CA LEU A 137 -15.41 3.96 14.02
C LEU A 137 -16.43 3.78 12.88
N ALA A 138 -17.33 4.74 12.69
CA ALA A 138 -18.29 4.70 11.59
C ALA A 138 -17.61 4.71 10.22
N GLY A 139 -16.56 5.53 10.06
CA GLY A 139 -15.73 5.55 8.85
C GLY A 139 -15.05 4.19 8.58
N LEU A 140 -14.51 3.54 9.61
CA LEU A 140 -13.90 2.20 9.48
C LEU A 140 -14.93 1.12 9.10
N ILE A 141 -16.12 1.16 9.69
CA ILE A 141 -17.21 0.22 9.37
C ILE A 141 -17.66 0.40 7.92
N ALA A 142 -17.85 1.64 7.46
CA ALA A 142 -18.23 1.92 6.07
C ALA A 142 -17.15 1.45 5.08
N LEU A 143 -15.87 1.66 5.41
CA LEU A 143 -14.75 1.19 4.62
C LEU A 143 -14.73 -0.35 4.53
N TRP A 144 -14.94 -1.04 5.64
CA TRP A 144 -15.00 -2.50 5.70
C TRP A 144 -16.18 -3.06 4.89
N LEU A 145 -17.36 -2.47 5.00
CA LEU A 145 -18.55 -2.86 4.23
C LEU A 145 -18.37 -2.66 2.73
N ASN A 146 -17.79 -1.52 2.32
CA ASN A 146 -17.50 -1.23 0.92
C ASN A 146 -16.46 -2.18 0.32
N ARG A 147 -15.46 -2.61 1.11
CA ARG A 147 -14.48 -3.62 0.68
C ARG A 147 -15.09 -5.01 0.53
N ARG A 148 -16.11 -5.32 1.34
CA ARG A 148 -16.83 -6.60 1.29
C ARG A 148 -17.79 -6.68 0.09
N SER A 149 -18.44 -5.58 -0.29
CA SER A 149 -19.33 -5.52 -1.45
C SER A 149 -18.57 -5.56 -2.79
N SER A 150 -17.33 -5.07 -2.81
CA SER A 150 -16.44 -5.14 -3.98
C SER A 150 -15.70 -6.49 -4.12
N GLY A 151 -15.75 -7.34 -3.09
CA GLY A 151 -15.22 -8.71 -3.08
C GLY A 151 -16.32 -9.77 -3.17
N GLY A 152 -17.11 -9.77 -4.24
CA GLY A 152 -17.91 -10.94 -4.62
C GLY A 152 -16.98 -12.13 -4.93
N PRO A 153 -17.36 -13.38 -4.60
CA PRO A 153 -16.46 -14.52 -4.67
C PRO A 153 -15.95 -14.72 -6.09
N ALA A 154 -14.63 -14.60 -6.27
CA ALA A 154 -13.90 -15.16 -7.40
C ALA A 154 -13.90 -16.68 -7.29
N ALA A 155 -15.09 -17.28 -7.36
CA ALA A 155 -15.30 -18.69 -7.64
C ALA A 155 -15.55 -18.82 -9.15
N SER A 156 -14.50 -18.61 -9.94
CA SER A 156 -14.37 -19.24 -11.26
C SER A 156 -12.90 -19.52 -11.55
N ILE A 157 -12.26 -20.21 -10.61
CA ILE A 157 -11.25 -21.22 -10.96
C ILE A 157 -12.03 -22.36 -11.63
N ALA A 158 -12.45 -22.15 -12.87
CA ALA A 158 -13.11 -23.13 -13.72
C ALA A 158 -12.94 -22.67 -15.17
N GLN A 159 -11.77 -22.96 -15.74
CA GLN A 159 -11.49 -23.28 -17.15
C GLN A 159 -10.01 -23.03 -17.46
N HIS A 160 -9.15 -23.84 -16.86
CA HIS A 160 -7.83 -24.11 -17.42
C HIS A 160 -7.56 -25.61 -17.34
N SER A 161 -8.26 -26.37 -18.18
CA SER A 161 -7.94 -27.77 -18.45
C SER A 161 -8.28 -28.11 -19.91
N ASP A 162 -7.68 -27.39 -20.85
CA ASP A 162 -7.51 -27.90 -22.21
C ASP A 162 -6.01 -27.84 -22.55
N ARG A 163 -5.31 -28.90 -22.12
CA ARG A 163 -3.98 -29.26 -22.62
C ARG A 163 -4.21 -30.37 -23.64
N PRO A 164 -3.94 -30.18 -24.94
CA PRO A 164 -3.87 -31.32 -25.85
C PRO A 164 -2.65 -32.16 -25.45
N SER A 165 -2.92 -33.36 -24.97
CA SER A 165 -1.92 -34.41 -24.83
C SER A 165 -1.44 -34.79 -26.23
N GLY A 166 -0.25 -34.33 -26.60
CA GLY A 166 0.53 -34.96 -27.64
C GLY A 166 0.97 -36.35 -27.18
N GLY A 167 0.26 -37.37 -27.65
CA GLY A 167 0.82 -38.69 -27.93
C GLY A 167 0.65 -38.88 -29.44
N GLY A 168 1.64 -39.27 -30.22
CA GLY A 168 2.82 -40.06 -29.92
C GLY A 168 2.88 -41.14 -31.00
N ALA A 169 3.89 -41.05 -31.85
CA ALA A 169 4.50 -42.05 -32.74
C ALA A 169 4.93 -41.37 -34.05
#